data_AF-A0A0S8A1A0-F1
#
_entry.id   AF-A0A0S8A1A0-F1
#
_cell.length_a   1.000
_cell.length_b   1.000
_cell.length_c   1.000
_cell.angle_alpha   90.00
_cell.angle_beta   90.00
_cell.angle_gamma   90.00
#
_symmetry.space_group_name_H-M   'P 1'
#
loop_
_entity.id
_entity.type
_entity.pdbx_description
1 polymer ?
#
loop_
_entity_poly.entity_id
_entity_poly.type
_entity_poly.pdbx_seq_one_letter_code
_entity_poly.pdbx_strand_id
1 'polypeptide(L)'
;MINQEDKLEPVLSGLAELGVAGATIVATRGMAEHLPADTPVLAGLQDLLTRSRPEHTMVLSVIESDATVERAIEMINNVLGNLERAGTGILFTIPVTRALGLAGSPSSGLD
;
A
#
# COMPACT_ATOMS: atom_id res chain seq x y z
N MET A 1 1.69 1.04 -1.57
CA MET A 1 2.67 -0.02 -1.82
C MET A 1 3.42 -0.28 -0.54
N ILE A 2 3.43 -1.53 -0.11
CA ILE A 2 4.05 -2.01 1.11
C ILE A 2 5.18 -2.95 0.69
N ASN A 3 6.40 -2.63 1.12
CA ASN A 3 7.61 -3.38 0.76
C ASN A 3 8.03 -4.41 1.83
N GLN A 4 7.31 -4.42 2.94
CA GLN A 4 7.61 -5.20 4.14
C GLN A 4 6.36 -6.02 4.49
N GLU A 5 6.43 -7.34 4.38
CA GLU A 5 5.27 -8.23 4.57
C GLU A 5 4.64 -8.07 5.96
N ASP A 6 5.45 -7.82 6.99
CA ASP A 6 5.03 -7.61 8.37
C ASP A 6 4.22 -6.31 8.58
N LYS A 7 4.18 -5.42 7.57
CA LYS A 7 3.42 -4.16 7.62
C LYS A 7 2.05 -4.27 6.97
N LEU A 8 1.76 -5.33 6.22
CA LEU A 8 0.48 -5.48 5.53
C LEU A 8 -0.68 -5.58 6.53
N GLU A 9 -0.59 -6.48 7.50
CA GLU A 9 -1.63 -6.70 8.50
C GLU A 9 -1.91 -5.43 9.33
N PRO A 10 -0.91 -4.72 9.89
CA PRO A 10 -1.15 -3.45 10.58
C PRO A 10 -1.86 -2.39 9.73
N VAL A 11 -1.54 -2.29 8.42
CA VAL A 11 -2.22 -1.34 7.52
C VAL A 11 -3.69 -1.73 7.34
N LEU A 12 -3.98 -3.02 7.08
CA LEU A 12 -5.36 -3.48 6.89
C LEU A 12 -6.20 -3.30 8.16
N SER A 13 -5.64 -3.64 9.32
CA SER A 13 -6.30 -3.46 10.63
C SER A 13 -6.57 -1.98 10.90
N GLY A 14 -5.59 -1.10 10.70
CA GLY A 14 -5.79 0.33 10.90
C GLY A 14 -6.83 0.94 9.96
N LEU A 15 -6.91 0.48 8.71
CA LEU A 15 -7.97 0.90 7.78
C LEU A 15 -9.35 0.46 8.30
N ALA A 16 -9.48 -0.78 8.77
CA ALA A 16 -10.73 -1.29 9.34
C ALA A 16 -11.17 -0.49 10.57
N GLU A 17 -10.24 -0.15 11.47
CA GLU A 17 -10.49 0.69 12.65
C GLU A 17 -10.97 2.11 12.30
N LEU A 18 -10.52 2.64 11.16
CA LEU A 18 -10.98 3.93 10.63
C LEU A 18 -12.35 3.87 9.94
N GLY A 19 -12.97 2.67 9.87
CA GLY A 19 -14.27 2.44 9.25
C GLY A 19 -14.19 2.23 7.73
N VAL A 20 -13.01 1.94 7.18
CA VAL A 20 -12.86 1.63 5.76
C VAL A 20 -13.43 0.24 5.48
N ALA A 21 -14.49 0.19 4.66
CA ALA A 21 -15.32 -1.01 4.50
C ALA A 21 -14.64 -2.18 3.77
N GLY A 22 -13.61 -1.90 2.97
CA GLY A 22 -12.91 -2.94 2.25
C GLY A 22 -11.65 -2.44 1.57
N ALA A 23 -10.78 -3.38 1.24
CA ALA A 23 -9.59 -3.13 0.45
C ALA A 23 -9.33 -4.33 -0.49
N THR A 24 -8.69 -4.07 -1.61
CA THR A 24 -8.18 -5.08 -2.54
C THR A 24 -6.66 -5.13 -2.43
N ILE A 25 -6.13 -6.33 -2.32
CA ILE A 25 -4.69 -6.61 -2.24
C ILE A 25 -4.23 -7.07 -3.61
N VAL A 26 -3.22 -6.41 -4.17
CA VAL A 26 -2.64 -6.71 -5.48
C VAL A 26 -1.16 -7.02 -5.31
N ALA A 27 -0.72 -8.18 -5.78
CA ALA A 27 0.71 -8.49 -5.92
C ALA A 27 1.29 -7.64 -7.06
N THR A 28 2.39 -6.95 -6.77
CA THR A 28 3.04 -5.99 -7.67
C THR A 28 4.53 -6.28 -7.79
N ARG A 29 5.14 -5.75 -8.86
CA ARG A 29 6.58 -5.80 -9.08
C ARG A 29 7.11 -4.41 -9.40
N GLY A 30 8.32 -4.13 -8.94
CA GLY A 30 8.98 -2.85 -9.18
C GLY A 30 9.57 -2.77 -10.59
N MET A 31 9.76 -1.55 -11.09
CA MET A 31 10.43 -1.31 -12.38
C MET A 31 11.82 -1.97 -12.45
N ALA A 32 12.57 -1.96 -11.34
CA ALA A 32 13.92 -2.52 -11.28
C ALA A 32 13.97 -4.00 -11.68
N GLU A 33 12.89 -4.75 -11.46
CA GLU A 33 12.79 -6.16 -11.84
C GLU A 33 12.60 -6.40 -13.34
N HIS A 34 12.24 -5.36 -14.09
CA HIS A 34 11.96 -5.42 -15.53
C HIS A 34 13.00 -4.70 -16.39
N LEU A 35 13.97 -4.04 -15.76
CA LEU A 35 15.06 -3.40 -16.47
C LEU A 35 16.08 -4.46 -16.94
N PRO A 36 16.69 -4.29 -18.13
CA PRO A 36 17.79 -5.13 -18.58
C PRO A 36 18.93 -5.15 -17.56
N ALA A 37 19.54 -6.30 -17.31
CA ALA A 37 20.61 -6.48 -16.32
C ALA A 37 21.84 -5.58 -16.60
N ASP A 38 22.03 -5.22 -17.86
CA ASP A 38 23.06 -4.36 -18.43
C ASP A 38 22.71 -2.86 -18.40
N THR A 39 21.58 -2.48 -17.81
CA THR A 39 21.26 -1.07 -17.59
C THR A 39 22.30 -0.45 -16.64
N PRO A 40 22.98 0.67 -17.01
CA PRO A 40 24.07 1.25 -16.21
C PRO A 40 23.72 1.55 -14.75
N VAL A 41 22.45 1.90 -14.49
CA VAL A 41 21.90 2.16 -13.15
C VAL A 41 21.86 0.90 -12.26
N LEU A 42 21.77 -0.29 -12.85
CA LEU A 42 21.65 -1.56 -12.12
C LEU A 42 22.93 -2.39 -12.10
N ALA A 43 23.94 -2.04 -12.90
CA ALA A 43 25.20 -2.79 -13.00
C ALA A 43 25.90 -2.99 -11.65
N GLY A 44 25.80 -2.02 -10.73
CA GLY A 44 26.36 -2.12 -9.37
C GLY A 44 25.44 -2.76 -8.32
N LEU A 45 24.20 -3.11 -8.69
CA LEU A 45 23.16 -3.61 -7.78
C LEU A 45 22.67 -5.02 -8.15
N GLN A 46 23.24 -5.64 -9.20
CA GLN A 46 22.79 -6.92 -9.76
C GLN A 46 22.66 -8.00 -8.68
N ASP A 47 23.66 -8.18 -7.81
CA ASP A 47 23.67 -9.19 -6.74
C ASP A 47 22.62 -8.97 -5.64
N LEU A 48 22.18 -7.73 -5.42
CA LEU A 48 21.11 -7.42 -4.46
C LEU A 48 19.72 -7.68 -5.06
N LEU A 49 19.56 -7.43 -6.36
CA LEU A 49 18.31 -7.66 -7.10
C LEU A 49 18.01 -9.15 -7.26
N THR A 50 19.03 -10.01 -7.37
CA THR A 50 18.86 -11.47 -7.46
C THR A 50 18.57 -12.16 -6.13
N ARG A 51 18.90 -11.55 -4.98
CA ARG A 51 18.82 -12.20 -3.66
C ARG A 51 17.51 -11.98 -2.90
N SER A 52 16.66 -11.07 -3.36
CA SER A 52 15.46 -10.67 -2.62
C SER A 52 14.40 -10.22 -3.61
N ARG A 53 13.41 -11.08 -3.86
CA ARG A 53 12.12 -10.66 -4.42
C ARG A 53 11.08 -10.74 -3.31
N PRO A 54 11.09 -9.83 -2.32
CA PRO A 54 9.90 -9.65 -1.50
C PRO A 54 8.75 -9.28 -2.45
N GLU A 55 7.64 -10.00 -2.39
CA GLU A 55 6.49 -9.64 -3.21
C GLU A 55 5.97 -8.27 -2.74
N HIS A 56 6.06 -7.27 -3.61
CA HIS A 56 5.53 -5.96 -3.27
C HIS A 56 4.01 -6.03 -3.28
N THR A 57 3.38 -5.54 -2.22
CA THR A 57 1.92 -5.58 -2.10
C THR A 57 1.33 -4.18 -2.23
N MET A 58 0.31 -4.04 -3.07
CA MET A 58 -0.50 -2.83 -3.17
C MET A 58 -1.86 -3.06 -2.52
N VAL A 59 -2.22 -2.17 -1.59
CA VAL A 59 -3.54 -2.11 -0.97
C VAL A 59 -4.31 -0.98 -1.65
N LEU A 60 -5.46 -1.30 -2.22
CA LEU A 60 -6.38 -0.38 -2.88
C LEU A 60 -7.67 -0.31 -2.08
N SER A 61 -8.14 0.89 -1.76
CA SER A 61 -9.43 1.08 -1.10
C SER A 61 -10.12 2.32 -1.64
N VAL A 62 -11.46 2.31 -1.61
CA VAL A 62 -12.29 3.46 -1.91
C VAL A 62 -12.80 4.02 -0.59
N ILE A 63 -12.47 5.28 -0.32
CA ILE A 63 -12.82 5.98 0.92
C ILE A 63 -13.66 7.19 0.53
N GLU A 64 -14.87 7.30 1.09
CA GLU A 64 -15.84 8.35 0.69
C GLU A 64 -15.56 9.72 1.32
N SER A 65 -14.94 9.74 2.50
CA SER A 65 -14.70 10.97 3.26
C SER A 65 -13.24 11.40 3.19
N ASP A 66 -13.00 12.63 2.74
CA ASP A 66 -11.67 13.26 2.76
C ASP A 66 -11.05 13.24 4.17
N ALA A 67 -11.84 13.46 5.21
CA ALA A 67 -11.36 13.37 6.59
C ALA A 67 -10.89 11.96 6.97
N THR A 68 -11.52 10.91 6.41
CA THR A 68 -11.03 9.53 6.59
C THR A 68 -9.79 9.26 5.74
N VAL A 69 -9.69 9.86 4.55
CA VAL A 69 -8.47 9.79 3.73
C VAL A 69 -7.28 10.37 4.49
N GLU A 70 -7.40 11.57 5.07
CA GLU A 70 -6.31 12.20 5.83
C GLU A 70 -5.89 11.34 7.04
N ARG A 71 -6.85 10.81 7.80
CA ARG A 71 -6.57 9.89 8.92
C ARG A 71 -5.89 8.60 8.45
N ALA A 72 -6.27 8.06 7.29
CA ALA A 72 -5.65 6.88 6.72
C ALA A 72 -4.20 7.17 6.28
N ILE A 73 -3.94 8.34 5.68
CA ILE A 73 -2.59 8.78 5.31
C ILE A 73 -1.69 8.85 6.55
N GLU A 74 -2.15 9.50 7.62
CA GLU A 74 -1.40 9.63 8.87
C GLU A 74 -1.13 8.26 9.50
N MET A 75 -2.15 7.41 9.60
CA MET A 75 -2.02 6.06 10.14
C MET A 75 -1.01 5.21 9.34
N ILE A 76 -1.13 5.19 8.01
CA ILE A 76 -0.22 4.43 7.15
C ILE A 76 1.22 4.96 7.28
N ASN A 77 1.40 6.27 7.34
CA ASN A 77 2.71 6.89 7.52
C ASN A 77 3.38 6.46 8.84
N ASN A 78 2.59 6.36 9.91
CA ASN A 78 3.04 5.88 11.22
C ASN A 78 3.42 4.40 11.21
N VAL A 79 2.62 3.56 10.55
CA VAL A 79 2.89 2.12 10.43
C VAL A 79 4.17 1.84 9.63
N LEU A 80 4.37 2.56 8.52
CA LEU A 80 5.49 2.35 7.61
C LEU A 80 6.80 3.03 8.05
N GLY A 81 6.74 4.05 8.93
CA GLY A 81 7.94 4.68 9.47
C GLY A 81 8.50 5.81 8.59
N ASN A 82 7.61 6.73 8.18
CA ASN A 82 7.85 7.94 7.38
C ASN A 82 8.02 7.72 5.85
N LEU A 83 6.94 8.02 5.12
CA LEU A 83 6.82 7.95 3.66
C LEU A 83 7.60 9.03 2.90
N GLU A 84 8.12 10.07 3.56
CA GLU A 84 9.02 11.04 2.93
C GLU A 84 10.44 10.48 2.73
N ARG A 85 10.77 9.37 3.38
CA ARG A 85 12.07 8.70 3.23
C ARG A 85 12.03 7.74 2.05
N ALA A 86 13.08 7.78 1.24
CA ALA A 86 13.23 6.85 0.13
C ALA A 86 13.23 5.39 0.62
N GLY A 87 12.48 4.52 -0.08
CA GLY A 87 12.41 3.09 0.20
C GLY A 87 11.34 2.65 1.21
N THR A 88 10.69 3.57 1.92
CA THR A 88 9.64 3.25 2.91
C THR A 88 8.39 2.64 2.28
N GLY A 89 7.99 3.16 1.12
CA GLY A 89 6.77 2.77 0.43
C GLY A 89 6.24 3.92 -0.41
N ILE A 90 5.11 3.70 -1.05
CA ILE A 90 4.42 4.74 -1.85
C ILE A 90 2.95 4.74 -1.45
N LEU A 91 2.43 5.92 -1.13
CA LEU A 91 1.01 6.20 -0.95
C LEU A 91 0.62 7.30 -1.93
N PHE A 92 -0.53 7.15 -2.57
CA PHE A 92 -1.14 8.20 -3.36
C PHE A 92 -2.65 8.03 -3.35
N THR A 93 -3.36 9.12 -3.66
CA THR A 93 -4.80 9.16 -3.80
C THR A 93 -5.16 9.50 -5.25
N ILE A 94 -6.32 9.01 -5.69
CA ILE A 94 -6.89 9.35 -6.99
C ILE A 94 -8.38 9.66 -6.79
N PRO A 95 -8.93 10.71 -7.43
CA PRO A 95 -10.37 10.98 -7.37
C PRO A 95 -11.17 9.85 -8.02
N VAL A 96 -12.10 9.26 -7.28
CA VAL A 96 -13.04 8.25 -7.80
C VAL A 96 -14.41 8.90 -7.97
N THR A 97 -14.84 9.13 -9.21
CA THR A 97 -16.13 9.79 -9.50
C THR A 97 -17.32 8.84 -9.43
N ARG A 98 -17.09 7.54 -9.54
CA ARG A 98 -18.13 6.51 -9.48
C ARG A 98 -17.55 5.18 -9.02
N ALA A 99 -18.19 4.58 -8.02
CA ALA A 99 -17.95 3.22 -7.58
C ALA A 99 -19.31 2.52 -7.37
N LEU A 100 -19.39 1.22 -7.66
CA LEU A 100 -20.58 0.40 -7.49
C LEU A 100 -20.19 -0.87 -6.72
N GLY A 101 -21.10 -1.39 -5.89
CA GLY A 101 -20.87 -2.63 -5.15
C GLY A 101 -19.83 -2.50 -4.03
N LEU A 102 -19.61 -1.28 -3.51
CA LEU A 102 -18.82 -1.09 -2.31
C LEU A 102 -19.48 -1.84 -1.15
N ALA A 103 -18.66 -2.52 -0.34
CA ALA A 103 -19.12 -3.08 0.92
C ALA A 103 -19.66 -1.93 1.79
N GLY A 104 -20.78 -2.15 2.48
CA GLY A 104 -21.21 -1.23 3.52
C GLY A 104 -20.18 -1.20 4.65
N SER A 105 -20.11 -0.10 5.40
CA SER A 105 -19.27 -0.03 6.59
C SER A 105 -19.54 -1.24 7.48
N PRO A 106 -18.50 -1.87 8.09
CA PRO A 106 -18.71 -2.99 8.98
C PRO A 106 -19.66 -2.51 10.08
N SER A 107 -20.85 -3.11 10.18
CA SER A 107 -21.69 -2.91 11.35
C SER A 107 -20.88 -3.43 12.53
N SER A 108 -20.59 -2.57 13.51
CA SER A 108 -20.03 -3.01 14.78
C SER A 108 -20.95 -4.09 15.32
N GLY A 109 -20.51 -5.35 15.32
CA GLY A 109 -21.31 -6.49 15.80
C GLY A 109 -21.49 -6.46 17.31
N LEU A 110 -22.24 -5.47 17.80
CA LEU A 110 -22.66 -5.26 19.18
C LEU A 110 -24.19 -5.05 19.27
N ASP A 111 -24.94 -5.64 18.33
CA ASP A 111 -26.39 -5.88 18.47
C ASP A 111 -26.64 -7.38 18.72
#